data_AF-A0A8T5LM15-F1
#
_entry.id   AF-A0A8T5LM15-F1
#
_cell.length_a   1.000
_cell.length_b   1.000
_cell.length_c   1.000
_cell.angle_alpha   90.00
_cell.angle_beta   90.00
_cell.angle_gamma   90.00
#
_symmetry.space_group_name_H-M   'P 1'
#
loop_
_entity.id
_entity.type
_entity.pdbx_description
1 polymer ?
#
loop_
_entity_poly.entity_id
_entity_poly.type
_entity_poly.pdbx_seq_one_letter_code
_entity_poly.pdbx_strand_id
1 'polypeptide(L)' 'MSEDFQRRKHSVGQNAFHLVWCPKYRWHVLKPKPINRMCETLIKGTCYYNGYVVHELEVMQIISIFL' A
#
# COMPACT_ATOMS: atom_id res chain seq x y z
N MET A 1 -7.49 14.31 -6.83
CA MET A 1 -6.18 14.63 -7.46
C MET A 1 -6.30 14.13 -8.90
N SER A 2 -6.10 14.98 -9.90
CA SER A 2 -6.32 14.64 -11.32
C SER A 2 -5.47 13.44 -11.73
N GLU A 3 -6.09 12.45 -12.38
CA GLU A 3 -5.44 11.28 -12.96
C GLU A 3 -4.65 11.68 -14.22
N ASP A 4 -3.54 12.38 -14.01
CA ASP A 4 -2.69 12.82 -15.11
C ASP A 4 -1.74 11.69 -15.51
N PHE A 5 -1.78 11.30 -16.78
CA PHE A 5 -0.88 10.29 -17.35
C PHE A 5 0.59 10.72 -17.20
N GLN A 6 1.42 9.80 -16.72
CA GLN A 6 2.86 10.02 -16.63
C GLN A 6 3.49 9.93 -18.02
N ARG A 7 4.23 10.97 -18.39
CA ARG A 7 4.95 11.03 -19.68
C ARG A 7 6.42 10.69 -19.48
N ARG A 8 6.93 9.76 -20.28
CA ARG A 8 8.36 9.46 -20.46
C ARG A 8 8.75 9.73 -21.90
N LYS A 9 10.06 9.69 -22.19
CA LYS A 9 10.64 10.00 -23.52
C LYS A 9 9.99 9.24 -24.69
N HIS A 10 9.47 8.04 -24.45
CA HIS A 10 8.86 7.18 -25.48
C HIS A 10 7.56 6.50 -25.02
N SER A 11 6.95 6.95 -23.92
CA SER A 11 5.71 6.34 -23.44
C SER A 11 4.87 7.33 -22.64
N VAL A 12 3.55 7.13 -22.68
CA VAL A 12 2.58 7.88 -21.87
C VAL A 12 1.63 6.86 -21.27
N GLY A 13 1.40 6.91 -19.97
CA GLY A 13 0.50 5.96 -19.32
C GLY A 13 0.37 6.16 -17.82
N GLN A 14 -0.48 5.33 -17.20
CA GLN A 14 -0.70 5.28 -15.76
C GLN A 14 -0.66 3.81 -15.34
N ASN A 15 0.27 3.49 -14.45
CA ASN A 15 0.39 2.15 -13.87
C ASN A 15 -0.07 2.23 -12.41
N ALA A 16 -1.34 1.89 -12.18
CA ALA A 16 -1.93 1.81 -10.85
C ALA A 16 -2.26 0.34 -10.54
N PHE A 17 -1.95 -0.10 -9.33
CA PHE A 17 -2.15 -1.48 -8.89
C PHE A 17 -2.86 -1.50 -7.54
N HIS A 18 -3.76 -2.46 -7.36
CA HIS A 18 -4.34 -2.77 -6.06
C HIS A 18 -3.66 -4.02 -5.51
N LEU A 19 -2.90 -3.85 -4.43
CA LEU A 19 -2.14 -4.92 -3.79
C LEU A 19 -2.76 -5.25 -2.44
N VAL A 20 -3.19 -6.50 -2.28
CA VAL A 20 -3.74 -7.02 -1.03
C VAL A 20 -2.95 -8.25 -0.62
N TRP A 21 -2.52 -8.29 0.64
CA TRP A 21 -1.85 -9.43 1.23
C TRP A 21 -2.26 -9.63 2.68
N CYS A 22 -1.88 -10.76 3.28
CA CYS A 22 -2.12 -11.04 4.69
C CYS A 22 -0.86 -11.60 5.38
N PRO A 23 -0.72 -11.41 6.71
CA PRO A 23 0.34 -12.05 7.47
C PRO A 23 0.25 -13.58 7.38
N LYS A 24 1.39 -14.24 7.55
CA LYS A 24 1.47 -15.70 7.59
C LYS A 24 0.45 -16.25 8.59
N TYR A 25 -0.30 -17.27 8.19
CA TYR A 25 -1.37 -17.92 8.98
C TYR A 25 -2.51 -16.99 9.43
N ARG A 26 -2.65 -15.78 8.85
CA ARG A 26 -3.66 -14.79 9.25
C ARG A 26 -3.64 -14.43 10.73
N TRP A 27 -2.47 -14.50 11.38
CA TRP A 27 -2.36 -14.06 12.76
C TRP A 27 -2.65 -12.57 12.92
N HIS A 28 -3.25 -12.20 14.04
CA HIS A 28 -3.64 -10.83 14.39
C HIS A 28 -2.43 -9.96 14.81
N VAL A 29 -1.26 -10.16 14.20
CA VAL A 29 0.00 -9.47 14.55
C VAL A 29 -0.06 -7.97 14.28
N LEU A 30 -0.95 -7.53 13.39
CA LEU A 30 -1.18 -6.12 13.04
C LEU A 30 -2.27 -5.44 13.90
N LYS A 31 -2.85 -6.17 14.87
CA LYS A 31 -3.87 -5.63 15.77
C LYS A 31 -3.32 -4.55 16.72
N PRO A 32 -2.11 -4.70 17.33
CA PRO A 32 -1.57 -3.65 18.18
C PRO A 32 -1.26 -2.38 17.38
N LYS A 33 -1.86 -1.25 17.77
CA LYS A 33 -1.70 0.06 17.10
C LYS A 33 -0.23 0.45 16.84
N PRO A 34 0.73 0.23 17.76
CA PRO A 34 2.13 0.55 17.49
C PRO A 34 2.72 -0.26 16.33
N ILE A 35 2.42 -1.56 16.26
CA ILE A 35 2.90 -2.45 15.19
C ILE A 35 2.26 -2.06 13.86
N ASN A 36 0.96 -1.80 13.88
CA ASN A 36 0.21 -1.35 12.71
C ASN A 36 0.80 -0.06 12.10
N ARG A 37 1.01 0.96 12.93
CA ARG A 37 1.61 2.23 12.51
C ARG A 37 3.04 2.09 12.00
N MET A 38 3.82 1.20 12.63
CA MET A 38 5.17 0.88 12.15
C MET A 38 5.13 0.24 10.76
N CYS A 39 4.20 -0.69 10.54
CA CYS A 39 4.00 -1.33 9.24
C CYS A 39 3.65 -0.31 8.16
N GLU A 40 2.69 0.59 8.42
CA GLU A 40 2.36 1.69 7.50
C GLU A 40 3.57 2.57 7.18
N THR A 41 4.36 2.90 8.20
CA THR A 41 5.54 3.76 8.06
C THR A 41 6.61 3.10 7.21
N LEU A 42 6.87 1.80 7.43
CA LEU A 42 7.82 1.03 6.63
C LEU A 42 7.38 0.92 5.17
N ILE A 43 6.10 0.64 4.92
CA ILE A 43 5.57 0.57 3.54
C ILE A 43 5.73 1.92 2.84
N LYS A 44 5.29 3.02 3.47
CA LYS A 44 5.44 4.37 2.90
C LYS A 44 6.91 4.72 2.67
N GLY A 45 7.80 4.38 3.60
CA GLY A 45 9.24 4.59 3.47
C GLY A 45 9.85 3.82 2.29
N THR A 46 9.47 2.55 2.12
CA THR A 46 9.90 1.74 0.97
C THR A 46 9.36 2.30 -0.34
N CYS A 47 8.09 2.72 -0.39
CA CYS A 47 7.51 3.33 -1.59
C CYS A 47 8.25 4.64 -1.95
N TYR A 48 8.50 5.50 -0.96
CA TYR A 48 9.25 6.74 -1.15
C TYR A 48 10.65 6.46 -1.71
N TYR A 49 11.39 5.51 -1.11
CA TYR A 49 12.73 5.15 -1.56
C TYR A 49 12.78 4.64 -3.01
N ASN A 50 11.74 3.93 -3.45
CA ASN A 50 11.66 3.38 -4.81
C ASN A 50 10.95 4.32 -5.82
N GLY A 51 10.49 5.51 -5.38
CA GLY A 51 9.77 6.44 -6.23
C GLY A 51 8.35 5.99 -6.62
N TYR A 52 7.72 5.15 -5.80
CA TYR A 52 6.33 4.76 -5.97
C TYR A 52 5.38 5.77 -5.33
N VAL A 53 4.27 6.06 -6.02
CA VAL A 53 3.17 6.88 -5.49
C VAL A 53 2.19 5.97 -4.77
N VAL A 54 1.94 6.25 -3.50
CA VAL A 54 0.90 5.57 -2.71
C VAL A 54 -0.39 6.39 -2.84
N HIS A 55 -1.36 5.86 -3.59
CA HIS A 55 -2.68 6.48 -3.69
C HIS A 55 -3.48 6.27 -2.40
N GLU A 56 -3.53 5.02 -1.94
CA GLU A 56 -4.22 4.61 -0.72
C GLU A 56 -3.42 3.51 -0.03
N LEU A 57 -3.46 3.47 1.30
CA LEU A 57 -2.83 2.43 2.11
C LEU A 57 -3.66 2.20 3.36
N GLU A 58 -4.06 0.96 3.59
CA GLU A 58 -4.75 0.53 4.78
C GLU A 58 -4.08 -0.72 5.35
N VAL A 59 -3.73 -0.69 6.64
CA VAL A 59 -3.24 -1.85 7.38
C VAL A 59 -4.34 -2.33 8.30
N MET A 60 -5.08 -3.37 7.87
CA MET A 60 -6.23 -3.87 8.63
C MET A 60 -5.83 -4.52 9.96
N GLN A 61 -6.61 -4.26 11.00
CA GLN A 61 -6.44 -4.87 12.34
C GLN A 61 -7.13 -6.23 12.45
N ILE A 62 -8.23 -6.41 11.71
CA ILE A 62 -9.06 -7.62 11.67
C ILE A 62 -9.44 -7.85 10.22
N ILE A 63 -9.28 -9.07 9.72
CA ILE A 63 -9.87 -9.48 8.46
C ILE A 63 -11.31 -9.93 8.77
N SER A 64 -12.27 -9.01 8.66
CA SER A 64 -13.61 -9.42 8.27
C SER A 64 -13.60 -9.40 6.74
N ILE A 65 -13.59 -10.57 6.11
CA ILE A 65 -13.83 -10.65 4.67
C ILE A 65 -15.25 -10.15 4.47
N PHE A 66 -15.41 -8.90 4.04
CA PHE A 66 -16.56 -8.54 3.22
C PHE A 66 -16.13 -8.80 1.78
N LEU A 67 -16.65 -9.91 1.24
CA LEU A 67 -16.72 -10.23 -0.17
C LEU A 67 -17.82 -9.38 -0.81
#